data_AF-A0A090QZF8-F1
#
_entry.id   AF-A0A090QZF8-F1
#
_cell.length_a   1.000
_cell.length_b   1.000
_cell.length_c   1.000
_cell.angle_alpha   90.00
_cell.angle_beta   90.00
_cell.angle_gamma   90.00
#
_symmetry.space_group_name_H-M   'P 1'
#
loop_
_entity.id
_entity.type
_entity.pdbx_description
1 polymer ?
#
loop_
_entity_poly.entity_id
_entity_poly.type
_entity_poly.pdbx_seq_one_letter_code
_entity_poly.pdbx_strand_id
1 'polypeptide(L)'
;MQAHDLWETTPPSRAALQSTEPFAIDTLSCTQWLQWIFIPKMGKLVQAQLPLPAAFSISPYIEEAMKMQAGCDSVLAVTREIDQLFEQ
;
A
#
# COMPACT_ATOMS: atom_id res chain seq x y z
N MET A 1 2.67 -9.22 -5.19
CA MET A 1 1.42 -8.85 -5.90
C MET A 1 1.32 -9.48 -7.29
N GLN A 2 2.23 -9.19 -8.24
CA GLN A 2 2.16 -9.79 -9.59
C GLN A 2 2.20 -11.32 -9.59
N ALA A 3 3.08 -11.93 -8.80
CA ALA A 3 3.19 -13.40 -8.69
C ALA A 3 1.95 -14.11 -8.09
N HIS A 4 0.98 -13.33 -7.57
CA HIS A 4 -0.25 -13.83 -6.97
C HIS A 4 -1.50 -13.28 -7.66
N ASP A 5 -1.36 -12.74 -8.87
CA ASP A 5 -2.46 -12.15 -9.66
C ASP A 5 -3.22 -11.02 -8.93
N LEU A 6 -2.57 -10.36 -7.97
CA LEU A 6 -3.13 -9.24 -7.20
C LEU A 6 -2.86 -7.87 -7.83
N TRP A 7 -2.08 -7.83 -8.91
CA TRP A 7 -1.71 -6.61 -9.61
C TRP A 7 -2.70 -6.36 -10.74
N GLU A 8 -3.40 -5.23 -10.72
CA GLU A 8 -4.38 -4.90 -11.77
C GLU A 8 -3.74 -4.01 -12.83
N THR A 9 -4.11 -4.22 -14.09
CA THR A 9 -3.59 -3.43 -15.21
C THR A 9 -4.34 -2.11 -15.41
N THR A 10 -5.57 -2.04 -14.90
CA THR A 10 -6.48 -0.91 -15.08
C THR A 10 -6.61 -0.15 -13.76
N PRO A 11 -6.40 1.17 -13.72
CA PRO A 11 -6.57 1.93 -12.50
C PRO A 11 -8.03 2.01 -12.05
N PRO A 12 -8.29 2.16 -10.73
CA PRO A 12 -9.60 2.53 -10.22
C PRO A 12 -10.07 3.88 -10.80
N SER A 13 -11.36 4.17 -10.63
CA SER A 13 -11.91 5.46 -11.07
C SER A 13 -11.20 6.63 -10.38
N ARG A 14 -11.14 7.78 -11.05
CA ARG A 14 -10.56 9.00 -10.46
C ARG A 14 -11.24 9.39 -9.14
N ALA A 15 -12.57 9.20 -9.06
CA ALA A 15 -13.32 9.47 -7.83
C ALA A 15 -12.90 8.55 -6.68
N ALA A 16 -12.68 7.26 -6.96
CA ALA A 16 -12.21 6.30 -5.96
C ALA A 16 -10.81 6.65 -5.42
N LEU A 17 -9.90 7.08 -6.31
CA LEU A 17 -8.55 7.52 -5.94
C LEU A 17 -8.50 8.85 -5.17
N GLN A 18 -9.62 9.56 -5.07
CA GLN A 18 -9.76 10.83 -4.36
C GLN A 18 -10.42 10.70 -2.98
N SER A 19 -10.58 9.47 -2.46
CA SER A 19 -11.09 9.28 -1.10
C SER A 19 -10.19 10.00 -0.08
N THR A 20 -10.84 10.58 0.93
CA THR A 20 -10.21 11.25 2.06
C THR A 20 -10.07 10.34 3.28
N GLU A 21 -10.69 9.16 3.26
CA GLU A 21 -10.60 8.20 4.36
C GLU A 21 -9.18 7.60 4.45
N PRO A 22 -8.72 7.23 5.66
CA PRO A 22 -7.49 6.49 5.83
C PRO A 22 -7.47 5.24 4.95
N PHE A 23 -6.37 5.03 4.23
CA PHE A 23 -6.20 3.92 3.28
C PHE A 23 -7.24 3.84 2.16
N ALA A 24 -8.08 4.88 1.98
CA ALA A 24 -9.21 4.86 1.04
C ALA A 24 -10.08 3.60 1.18
N ILE A 25 -10.29 3.13 2.42
CA ILE A 25 -10.99 1.86 2.73
C ILE A 25 -12.42 1.80 2.22
N ASP A 26 -13.03 2.96 1.97
CA ASP A 26 -14.39 3.11 1.47
C ASP A 26 -14.49 2.93 -0.05
N THR A 27 -13.41 3.22 -0.79
CA THR A 27 -13.42 3.23 -2.27
C THR A 27 -12.48 2.24 -2.93
N LEU A 28 -11.45 1.76 -2.24
CA LEU A 28 -10.39 0.92 -2.80
C LEU A 28 -10.25 -0.41 -2.06
N SER A 29 -9.88 -1.44 -2.80
CA SER A 29 -9.31 -2.64 -2.19
C SER A 29 -7.91 -2.34 -1.62
N CYS A 30 -7.44 -3.20 -0.73
CA CYS A 30 -6.09 -3.08 -0.16
C CYS A 30 -4.99 -3.08 -1.24
N THR A 31 -5.11 -3.95 -2.25
CA THR A 31 -4.17 -4.04 -3.37
C THR A 31 -4.24 -2.79 -4.26
N GLN A 32 -5.43 -2.22 -4.44
CA GLN A 32 -5.61 -0.95 -5.16
C GLN A 32 -4.99 0.23 -4.41
N TRP A 33 -5.16 0.28 -3.11
CA TRP A 33 -4.49 1.29 -2.31
C TRP A 33 -2.96 1.16 -2.39
N LEU A 34 -2.43 -0.07 -2.27
CA LEU A 34 -0.99 -0.33 -2.37
C LEU A 34 -0.42 0.13 -3.72
N GLN A 35 -1.03 -0.29 -4.82
CA GLN A 35 -0.45 -0.10 -6.15
C GLN A 35 -0.64 1.32 -6.70
N TRP A 36 -1.77 1.99 -6.44
CA TRP A 36 -2.07 3.29 -7.05
C TRP A 36 -1.91 4.49 -6.12
N ILE A 37 -1.88 4.28 -4.80
CA ILE A 37 -1.65 5.36 -3.83
C ILE A 37 -0.30 5.20 -3.16
N PHE A 38 -0.05 4.06 -2.51
CA PHE A 38 1.13 3.89 -1.67
C PHE A 38 2.44 3.87 -2.49
N ILE A 39 2.58 2.95 -3.45
CA ILE A 39 3.81 2.81 -4.26
C ILE A 39 4.19 4.12 -4.98
N PRO A 40 3.28 4.80 -5.70
CA PRO A 40 3.62 6.06 -6.36
C PRO A 40 3.99 7.18 -5.38
N LYS A 41 3.34 7.24 -4.21
CA LYS A 41 3.64 8.23 -3.17
C LYS A 41 5.04 8.01 -2.60
N MET A 42 5.41 6.76 -2.29
CA MET A 42 6.75 6.43 -1.81
C MET A 42 7.82 6.71 -2.86
N GLY A 43 7.56 6.38 -4.13
CA GLY A 43 8.46 6.72 -5.23
C GLY A 43 8.76 8.22 -5.32
N LYS A 44 7.74 9.08 -5.12
CA LYS A 44 7.94 10.54 -5.09
C LYS A 44 8.77 11.01 -3.90
N LEU A 45 8.55 10.45 -2.70
CA LEU A 45 9.32 10.80 -1.51
C LEU A 45 10.81 10.47 -1.70
N VAL A 46 11.10 9.28 -2.21
CA VAL A 46 12.48 8.83 -2.49
C VAL A 46 13.13 9.72 -3.54
N GLN A 47 12.44 9.98 -4.66
CA GLN A 47 12.95 10.83 -5.74
C GLN A 47 13.23 12.27 -5.27
N ALA A 48 12.39 12.79 -4.38
CA ALA A 48 12.53 14.14 -3.84
C ALA A 48 13.47 14.22 -2.62
N GLN A 49 14.07 13.11 -2.19
CA GLN A 49 14.90 13.02 -0.98
C GLN A 49 14.24 13.64 0.25
N LEU A 50 12.91 13.50 0.34
CA LEU A 50 12.15 14.00 1.47
C LEU A 50 12.28 13.05 2.66
N PRO A 51 12.23 13.57 3.89
CA PRO A 51 12.23 12.70 5.06
C PRO A 51 11.04 11.76 5.00
N LEU A 52 11.29 10.52 5.39
CA LEU A 52 10.22 9.55 5.55
C LEU A 52 9.29 10.00 6.69
N PRO A 53 7.96 9.89 6.53
CA PRO A 53 7.03 10.21 7.61
C PRO A 53 7.31 9.39 8.87
N ALA A 54 7.51 10.09 10.00
CA ALA A 54 7.69 9.46 11.31
C ALA A 54 6.39 8.74 11.75
N ALA A 55 6.53 7.59 12.41
CA ALA A 55 5.42 6.75 12.88
C ALA A 55 4.49 6.25 11.76
N PHE A 56 5.07 5.80 10.65
CA PHE A 56 4.33 5.20 9.55
C PHE A 56 4.42 3.67 9.61
N SER A 57 3.28 3.00 9.79
CA SER A 57 3.19 1.54 9.66
C SER A 57 1.95 1.15 8.88
N ILE A 58 2.13 0.28 7.89
CA ILE A 58 1.06 -0.22 7.04
C ILE A 58 0.82 -1.72 7.22
N SER A 59 1.81 -2.47 7.72
CA SER A 59 1.70 -3.92 7.86
C SER A 59 0.49 -4.40 8.68
N PRO A 60 0.04 -3.74 9.77
CA PRO A 60 -1.17 -4.17 10.49
C PRO A 60 -2.44 -4.05 9.65
N TYR A 61 -2.53 -3.01 8.82
CA TYR A 61 -3.65 -2.84 7.91
C TYR A 61 -3.63 -3.89 6.80
N ILE A 62 -2.46 -4.17 6.21
CA ILE A 62 -2.31 -5.20 5.18
C ILE A 62 -2.68 -6.58 5.72
N GLU A 63 -2.20 -6.93 6.91
CA GLU A 63 -2.49 -8.21 7.56
C GLU A 63 -4.00 -8.42 7.71
N GLU A 64 -4.73 -7.43 8.22
CA GLU A 64 -6.18 -7.53 8.40
C GLU A 64 -6.93 -7.51 7.06
N ALA A 65 -6.57 -6.60 6.14
CA ALA A 65 -7.29 -6.42 4.88
C ALA A 65 -7.03 -7.54 3.86
N MET A 66 -5.90 -8.24 3.98
CA MET A 66 -5.50 -9.34 3.10
C MET A 66 -5.57 -10.73 3.75
N LYS A 67 -6.08 -10.86 4.99
CA LYS A 67 -6.01 -12.10 5.77
C LYS A 67 -6.55 -13.37 5.09
N MET A 68 -7.44 -13.23 4.10
CA MET A 68 -8.05 -14.35 3.36
C MET A 68 -7.52 -14.48 1.92
N GLN A 69 -6.59 -13.63 1.49
CA GLN A 69 -6.13 -13.54 0.12
C GLN A 69 -4.88 -14.39 -0.09
N ALA A 70 -4.86 -15.12 -1.20
CA ALA A 70 -3.64 -15.77 -1.67
C ALA A 70 -2.55 -14.71 -1.90
N GLY A 71 -1.37 -14.94 -1.32
CA GLY A 71 -0.26 -13.99 -1.40
C GLY A 71 -0.19 -12.97 -0.26
N CYS A 72 -1.08 -13.02 0.74
CA CYS A 72 -1.00 -12.18 1.94
C CYS A 72 0.39 -12.23 2.57
N ASP A 73 0.91 -13.42 2.87
CA ASP A 73 2.23 -13.60 3.50
C ASP A 73 3.35 -12.90 2.72
N SER A 74 3.33 -13.01 1.39
CA SER A 74 4.34 -12.39 0.51
C SER A 74 4.29 -10.86 0.56
N VAL A 75 3.08 -10.29 0.57
CA VAL A 75 2.89 -8.84 0.59
C VAL A 75 3.18 -8.30 1.98
N LEU A 76 2.73 -9.01 3.02
CA LEU A 76 2.95 -8.67 4.42
C LEU A 76 4.42 -8.70 4.80
N ALA A 77 5.20 -9.66 4.29
CA ALA A 77 6.66 -9.68 4.49
C ALA A 77 7.31 -8.40 3.97
N VAL A 78 7.00 -8.00 2.74
CA VAL A 78 7.55 -6.78 2.13
C VAL A 78 7.08 -5.52 2.86
N THR A 79 5.81 -5.45 3.28
CA THR A 79 5.33 -4.26 4.00
C THR A 79 5.90 -4.14 5.40
N ARG A 80 6.25 -5.25 6.07
CA ARG A 80 7.00 -5.22 7.33
C ARG A 80 8.43 -4.72 7.14
N GLU A 81 9.12 -5.16 6.09
CA GLU A 81 10.46 -4.64 5.75
C GLU A 81 10.40 -3.13 5.48
N ILE A 82 9.38 -2.68 4.75
CA ILE A 82 9.13 -1.26 4.50
C ILE A 82 8.95 -0.54 5.83
N ASP A 83 8.01 -0.96 6.69
CA ASP A 83 7.75 -0.30 7.98
C ASP A 83 9.03 -0.15 8.82
N GLN A 84 9.88 -1.18 8.87
CA GLN A 84 11.17 -1.11 9.57
C GLN A 84 12.12 -0.04 9.04
N LEU A 85 12.04 0.33 7.77
CA LEU A 85 12.83 1.43 7.20
C LEU A 85 12.33 2.81 7.66
N PHE A 86 11.07 2.94 8.10
CA PHE A 86 10.53 4.18 8.67
C PHE A 86 10.82 4.34 10.16
N GLU A 87 11.21 3.26 10.84
CA GLU A 87 11.54 3.24 12.27
C GLU A 87 13.02 3.55 12.56
N GLN A 88 13.85 3.72 11.52
CA GLN A 88 15.28 4.08 11.61
C GLN A 88 15.51 5.59 11.61
#